data_AF-A0A1C6J8I5-F1
#
_entry.id   AF-A0A1C6J8I5-F1
#
_cell.length_a   1.000
_cell.length_b   1.000
_cell.length_c   1.000
_cell.angle_alpha   90.00
_cell.angle_beta   90.00
_cell.angle_gamma   90.00
#
_symmetry.space_group_name_H-M   'P 1'
#
loop_
_entity.id
_entity.type
_entity.pdbx_description
1 polymer ?
#
loop_
_entity_poly.entity_id
_entity_poly.type
_entity_poly.pdbx_seq_one_letter_code
_entity_poly.pdbx_strand_id
1 'polypeptide(L)'
;MERVTQKNGRGYYLLGDGIYSDWGVPEKFRGDAVDRLAAYEGTGLEPEEIKATFTPEAVIKLAAQALGTTPDRLRELAQADREKNDPLTLDELRGMRGKWVWVVSPDKDLTVSAWAYVGANHVFTYWEYDNDELVGRVVYNLCDYGAWIAYRNPIKTVMPGEEQHGV
;
A
#
# COMPACT_ATOMS: atom_id res chain seq x y z
N MET A 1 11.16 -27.63 16.10
CA MET A 1 12.60 -27.34 15.98
C MET A 1 13.31 -28.05 17.11
N GLU A 2 14.26 -28.90 16.76
CA GLU A 2 15.21 -29.40 17.75
C GLU A 2 16.14 -28.26 18.14
N ARG A 3 16.30 -28.01 19.45
CA ARG A 3 17.13 -26.91 19.95
C ARG A 3 18.59 -27.22 19.62
N VAL A 4 19.26 -26.31 18.92
CA VAL A 4 20.68 -26.45 18.55
C VAL A 4 21.59 -25.55 19.39
N THR A 5 21.05 -24.73 20.31
CA THR A 5 21.86 -23.96 21.27
C THR A 5 21.85 -24.55 22.69
N GLN A 6 23.00 -24.49 23.37
CA GLN A 6 23.17 -24.85 24.78
C GLN A 6 23.89 -23.73 25.53
N LYS A 7 23.63 -23.59 26.84
CA LYS A 7 24.24 -22.56 27.71
C LYS A 7 25.24 -23.17 28.68
N ASN A 8 26.41 -22.56 28.82
CA ASN A 8 27.35 -22.84 29.91
C ASN A 8 27.74 -21.56 30.66
N GLY A 9 28.73 -21.65 31.56
CA GLY A 9 29.21 -20.52 32.36
C GLY A 9 29.83 -19.36 31.56
N ARG A 10 30.06 -19.50 30.25
CA ARG A 10 30.64 -18.48 29.36
C ARG A 10 29.65 -17.93 28.31
N GLY A 11 28.42 -18.45 28.21
CA GLY A 11 27.42 -18.00 27.24
C GLY A 11 26.73 -19.16 26.49
N TYR A 12 26.01 -18.84 25.41
CA TYR A 12 25.42 -19.85 24.53
C TYR A 12 26.42 -20.32 23.46
N TYR A 13 26.29 -21.58 23.03
CA TYR A 13 27.07 -22.23 21.97
C TYR A 13 26.21 -23.23 21.20
N LEU A 14 26.68 -23.65 20.02
CA LEU A 14 25.98 -24.60 19.14
C LEU A 14 26.26 -26.06 19.54
N LEU A 15 25.23 -26.91 19.47
CA LEU A 15 25.31 -28.36 19.59
C LEU A 15 25.81 -28.98 18.27
N GLY A 16 26.68 -29.99 18.35
CA GLY A 16 27.17 -30.70 17.17
C GLY A 16 28.02 -31.93 17.48
N ASP A 17 28.18 -32.78 16.47
CA ASP A 17 28.80 -34.11 16.56
C ASP A 17 30.30 -34.02 16.86
N GLY A 18 30.65 -34.04 18.15
CA GLY A 18 31.98 -34.40 18.65
C GLY A 18 33.12 -33.38 18.53
N ILE A 19 33.01 -32.33 17.69
CA ILE A 19 34.07 -31.30 17.52
C ILE A 19 33.79 -30.01 18.32
N TYR A 20 32.55 -29.84 18.81
CA TYR A 20 32.06 -28.62 19.45
C TYR A 20 31.59 -28.85 20.90
N SER A 21 32.24 -29.77 21.62
CA SER A 21 32.02 -29.90 23.08
C SER A 21 32.73 -28.78 23.84
N ASP A 22 32.38 -28.59 25.12
CA ASP A 22 32.71 -27.46 26.00
C ASP A 22 34.15 -26.91 25.95
N TRP A 23 35.10 -27.75 25.51
CA TRP A 23 36.54 -27.45 25.46
C TRP A 23 37.08 -27.09 24.07
N GLY A 24 36.29 -27.21 23.00
CA GLY A 24 36.76 -27.11 21.61
C GLY A 24 36.13 -26.02 20.75
N VAL A 25 35.06 -25.34 21.20
CA VAL A 25 34.31 -24.39 20.36
C VAL A 25 35.13 -23.12 20.09
N PRO A 26 35.52 -22.83 18.82
CA PRO A 26 36.19 -21.58 18.47
C PRO A 26 35.30 -20.37 18.78
N GLU A 27 35.91 -19.25 19.18
CA GLU A 27 35.19 -18.03 19.63
C GLU A 27 34.19 -17.48 18.61
N LYS A 28 34.44 -17.69 17.31
CA LYS A 28 33.51 -17.33 16.21
C LYS A 28 32.17 -18.10 16.23
N PHE A 29 32.08 -19.19 16.99
CA PHE A 29 30.85 -19.97 17.23
C PHE A 29 30.28 -19.73 18.64
N ARG A 30 30.68 -18.62 19.27
CA ARG A 30 30.13 -18.06 20.51
C ARG A 30 29.77 -16.59 20.28
N GLY A 31 28.91 -16.04 21.14
CA GLY A 31 28.58 -14.61 21.14
C GLY A 31 27.26 -14.27 20.45
N ASP A 32 27.10 -13.00 20.08
CA ASP A 32 25.81 -12.36 19.79
C ASP A 32 24.91 -13.11 18.80
N ALA A 33 25.49 -13.68 17.73
CA ALA A 33 24.72 -14.48 16.77
C ALA A 33 24.09 -15.74 17.39
N VAL A 34 24.81 -16.41 18.28
CA VAL A 34 24.33 -17.60 18.99
C VAL A 34 23.36 -17.21 20.10
N ASP A 35 23.61 -16.10 20.79
CA ASP A 35 22.70 -15.57 21.81
C ASP A 35 21.35 -15.16 21.18
N ARG A 36 21.38 -14.55 19.99
CA ARG A 36 20.17 -14.22 19.21
C ARG A 36 19.43 -15.46 18.71
N LEU A 37 20.15 -16.50 18.27
CA LEU A 37 19.54 -17.77 17.91
C LEU A 37 18.91 -18.45 19.12
N ALA A 38 19.58 -18.46 20.28
CA ALA A 38 19.04 -19.02 21.51
C ALA A 38 17.80 -18.26 22.00
N ALA A 39 17.76 -16.93 21.81
CA ALA A 39 16.58 -16.12 22.07
C ALA A 39 15.42 -16.46 21.12
N TYR A 40 15.72 -16.69 19.83
CA TYR A 40 14.75 -17.14 18.84
C TYR A 40 14.19 -18.53 19.18
N GLU A 41 15.04 -19.52 19.45
CA GLU A 41 14.62 -20.86 19.89
C GLU A 41 13.82 -20.81 21.20
N GLY A 42 14.10 -19.83 22.07
CA GLY A 42 13.34 -19.57 23.30
C GLY A 42 11.91 -19.09 23.06
N THR A 43 11.58 -18.61 21.86
CA THR A 43 10.19 -18.29 21.48
C THR A 43 9.36 -19.53 21.16
N GLY A 44 10.01 -20.67 20.88
CA GLY A 44 9.37 -21.91 20.48
C GLY A 44 8.68 -21.87 19.11
N LEU A 45 8.88 -20.80 18.34
CA LEU A 45 8.28 -20.63 17.01
C LEU A 45 9.17 -21.23 15.92
N GLU A 46 8.62 -22.11 15.10
CA GLU A 46 9.29 -22.52 13.88
C GLU A 46 9.37 -21.33 12.89
N PRO A 47 10.45 -21.23 12.10
CA PRO A 47 10.53 -20.22 11.03
C PRO A 47 9.32 -20.26 10.09
N GLU A 48 8.76 -21.44 9.88
CA GLU A 48 7.56 -21.63 9.06
C GLU A 48 6.26 -21.27 9.78
N GLU A 49 6.23 -21.33 11.12
CA GLU A 49 5.13 -20.77 11.91
C GLU A 49 5.15 -19.24 11.88
N ILE A 50 6.32 -18.59 11.79
CA ILE A 50 6.42 -17.15 11.57
C ILE A 50 5.86 -16.77 10.19
N LYS A 51 6.23 -17.51 9.14
CA LYS A 51 5.65 -17.29 7.80
C LYS A 51 4.14 -17.59 7.79
N ALA A 52 3.68 -18.62 8.51
CA ALA A 52 2.26 -18.94 8.64
C ALA A 52 1.48 -17.93 9.49
N THR A 53 2.14 -17.21 10.40
CA THR A 53 1.53 -16.18 11.26
C THR A 53 1.12 -14.94 10.44
N PHE A 54 1.78 -14.68 9.31
CA PHE A 54 1.37 -13.65 8.35
C PHE A 54 0.22 -14.15 7.44
N THR A 55 -0.85 -14.63 8.07
CA THR A 55 -2.12 -14.80 7.35
C THR A 55 -2.53 -13.47 6.72
N PRO A 56 -3.23 -13.46 5.58
CA PRO A 56 -3.76 -12.22 4.98
C PRO A 56 -4.52 -11.37 6.01
N GLU A 57 -5.21 -12.02 6.94
CA GLU A 57 -5.93 -11.37 8.03
C GLU A 57 -5.01 -10.65 9.04
N ALA A 58 -3.90 -11.29 9.42
CA ALA A 58 -2.90 -10.66 10.29
C ALA A 58 -2.23 -9.47 9.60
N VAL A 59 -1.92 -9.59 8.30
CA VAL A 59 -1.33 -8.50 7.51
C VAL A 59 -2.29 -7.32 7.40
N ILE A 60 -3.59 -7.57 7.13
CA ILE A 60 -4.60 -6.49 7.07
C ILE A 60 -4.74 -5.79 8.42
N LYS A 61 -4.73 -6.53 9.54
CA LYS A 61 -4.79 -5.94 10.89
C LYS A 61 -3.57 -5.08 11.20
N LEU A 62 -2.37 -5.56 10.87
CA LEU A 62 -1.13 -4.82 11.04
C LEU A 62 -1.11 -3.55 10.18
N ALA A 63 -1.50 -3.65 8.91
CA ALA A 63 -1.60 -2.50 8.02
C ALA A 63 -2.63 -1.49 8.53
N ALA A 64 -3.79 -1.95 9.00
CA ALA A 64 -4.82 -1.08 9.57
C ALA A 64 -4.27 -0.30 10.78
N GLN A 65 -3.54 -0.98 11.67
CA GLN A 65 -2.91 -0.35 12.82
C GLN A 65 -1.84 0.67 12.41
N ALA A 66 -0.97 0.32 11.45
CA ALA A 66 0.10 1.22 10.98
C ALA A 66 -0.48 2.49 10.31
N LEU A 67 -1.59 2.35 9.60
CA LEU A 67 -2.27 3.44 8.88
C LEU A 67 -3.31 4.19 9.75
N GLY A 68 -3.50 3.80 11.02
CA GLY A 68 -4.50 4.42 11.90
C GLY A 68 -5.95 4.23 11.44
N THR A 69 -6.25 3.12 10.77
CA THR A 69 -7.58 2.80 10.22
C THR A 69 -8.08 1.44 10.74
N THR A 70 -9.21 0.97 10.22
CA THR A 70 -9.78 -0.34 10.55
C THR A 70 -9.55 -1.36 9.42
N PRO A 71 -9.42 -2.66 9.74
CA PRO A 71 -9.36 -3.73 8.75
C PRO A 71 -10.51 -3.68 7.74
N ASP A 72 -11.73 -3.39 8.20
CA ASP A 72 -12.92 -3.32 7.35
C ASP A 72 -12.83 -2.14 6.38
N ARG A 73 -12.32 -0.99 6.83
CA ARG A 73 -12.11 0.16 5.94
C ARG A 73 -11.07 -0.14 4.86
N LEU A 74 -10.00 -0.86 5.19
CA LEU A 74 -9.02 -1.30 4.19
C LEU A 74 -9.64 -2.26 3.16
N ARG A 75 -10.52 -3.18 3.59
CA ARG A 75 -11.24 -4.07 2.67
C ARG A 75 -12.19 -3.31 1.77
N GLU A 76 -12.91 -2.34 2.32
CA GLU A 76 -13.81 -1.47 1.55
C GLU A 76 -13.03 -0.68 0.49
N LEU A 77 -11.90 -0.08 0.87
CA LEU A 77 -11.02 0.64 -0.06
C LEU A 77 -10.44 -0.28 -1.12
N ALA A 78 -9.97 -1.47 -0.77
CA ALA A 78 -9.48 -2.46 -1.72
C ALA A 78 -10.59 -2.98 -2.66
N GLN A 79 -11.83 -3.02 -2.19
CA GLN A 79 -12.98 -3.36 -3.04
C GLN A 79 -13.31 -2.21 -4.00
N ALA A 80 -13.38 -0.98 -3.51
CA ALA A 80 -13.59 0.21 -4.33
C ALA A 80 -12.48 0.40 -5.38
N ASP A 81 -11.25 -0.02 -5.05
CA ASP A 81 -10.10 -0.02 -5.94
C ASP A 81 -10.18 -1.07 -7.06
N ARG A 82 -10.85 -2.20 -6.80
CA ARG A 82 -11.12 -3.26 -7.78
C ARG A 82 -12.35 -2.97 -8.65
N GLU A 83 -13.24 -2.09 -8.21
CA GLU A 83 -14.38 -1.67 -9.00
C GLU A 83 -13.91 -0.92 -10.25
N LYS A 84 -14.50 -1.26 -11.39
CA LYS A 84 -14.18 -0.63 -12.66
C LYS A 84 -14.65 0.82 -12.61
N ASN A 85 -13.71 1.74 -12.54
CA ASN A 85 -13.98 3.18 -12.58
C ASN A 85 -14.17 3.60 -14.05
N ASP A 86 -15.28 3.16 -14.64
CA ASP A 86 -15.65 3.54 -16.00
C ASP A 86 -16.00 5.04 -16.08
N PRO A 87 -15.79 5.68 -17.25
CA PRO A 87 -16.22 7.06 -17.44
C PRO A 87 -17.73 7.16 -17.22
N LEU A 88 -18.15 8.19 -16.48
CA LEU A 88 -19.56 8.49 -16.28
C LEU A 88 -20.23 8.77 -17.64
N THR A 89 -21.45 8.32 -17.83
CA THR A 89 -22.29 8.80 -18.93
C THR A 89 -22.79 10.22 -18.63
N LEU A 90 -23.27 10.95 -19.64
CA LEU A 90 -23.81 12.31 -19.45
C LEU A 90 -24.97 12.32 -18.45
N ASP A 91 -25.84 11.32 -18.49
CA ASP A 91 -27.00 11.22 -17.60
C ASP A 91 -26.58 10.90 -16.16
N GLU A 92 -25.60 10.02 -15.97
CA GLU A 92 -25.02 9.77 -14.64
C GLU A 92 -24.33 11.02 -14.09
N LEU A 93 -23.58 11.75 -14.92
CA LEU A 93 -22.94 13.00 -14.53
C LEU A 93 -23.97 14.06 -14.11
N ARG A 94 -25.07 14.19 -14.84
CA ARG A 94 -26.20 15.06 -14.44
C ARG A 94 -26.79 14.64 -13.09
N GLY A 95 -26.89 13.34 -12.85
CA GLY A 95 -27.30 12.77 -11.56
C GLY A 95 -26.32 13.06 -10.40
N MET A 96 -25.09 13.46 -10.71
CA MET A 96 -24.06 13.84 -9.73
C MET A 96 -24.12 15.32 -9.32
N ARG A 97 -25.15 16.07 -9.73
CA ARG A 97 -25.32 17.47 -9.32
C ARG A 97 -25.17 17.63 -7.79
N GLY A 98 -24.32 18.58 -7.40
CA GLY A 98 -23.99 18.82 -5.99
C GLY A 98 -22.91 17.91 -5.42
N LYS A 99 -22.31 17.05 -6.24
CA LYS A 99 -21.22 16.15 -5.85
C LYS A 99 -19.92 16.49 -6.58
N TRP A 100 -18.83 15.94 -6.09
CA TRP A 100 -17.51 16.01 -6.70
C TRP A 100 -17.29 14.81 -7.64
N VAL A 101 -16.62 15.06 -8.75
CA VAL A 101 -16.21 14.08 -9.75
C VAL A 101 -14.77 14.33 -10.17
N TRP A 102 -14.07 13.31 -10.61
CA TRP A 102 -12.72 13.43 -11.14
C TRP A 102 -12.77 13.69 -12.64
N VAL A 103 -12.30 14.85 -13.09
CA VAL A 103 -12.30 15.21 -14.52
C VAL A 103 -10.90 14.99 -15.08
N VAL A 104 -10.83 14.45 -16.30
CA VAL A 104 -9.59 14.29 -17.05
C VAL A 104 -9.74 15.02 -18.39
N SER A 105 -8.80 15.92 -18.68
CA SER A 105 -8.67 16.53 -20.00
C SER A 105 -8.31 15.45 -21.04
N PRO A 106 -8.95 15.43 -22.22
CA PRO A 106 -8.56 14.51 -23.29
C PRO A 106 -7.36 15.00 -24.09
N ASP A 107 -6.93 16.25 -23.86
CA ASP A 107 -5.69 16.77 -24.43
C ASP A 107 -4.50 16.07 -23.75
N LYS A 108 -3.72 15.34 -24.55
CA LYS A 108 -2.56 14.57 -24.07
C LYS A 108 -1.42 15.48 -23.60
N ASP A 109 -1.39 16.72 -24.08
CA ASP A 109 -0.34 17.69 -23.76
C ASP A 109 -0.72 18.56 -22.54
N LEU A 110 -2.01 18.64 -22.24
CA LEU A 110 -2.57 19.22 -21.02
C LEU A 110 -3.13 18.09 -20.15
N THR A 111 -2.24 17.25 -19.60
CA THR A 111 -2.56 16.18 -18.63
C THR A 111 -3.03 16.74 -17.30
N VAL A 112 -4.21 17.31 -17.35
CA VAL A 112 -4.81 18.14 -16.33
C VAL A 112 -5.98 17.29 -15.82
N SER A 113 -5.73 16.60 -14.69
CA SER A 113 -6.74 15.80 -13.96
C SER A 113 -6.93 16.28 -12.51
N ALA A 114 -8.18 16.52 -12.12
CA ALA A 114 -8.51 17.12 -10.82
C ALA A 114 -9.94 16.82 -10.39
N TRP A 115 -10.20 17.04 -9.10
CA TRP A 115 -11.53 17.05 -8.53
C TRP A 115 -12.31 18.29 -8.98
N ALA A 116 -13.53 18.06 -9.48
CA ALA A 116 -14.40 19.09 -9.98
C ALA A 116 -15.81 18.95 -9.39
N TYR A 117 -16.44 20.09 -9.08
CA TYR A 117 -17.79 20.16 -8.53
C TYR A 117 -18.85 20.27 -9.63
N VAL A 118 -19.87 19.42 -9.57
CA VAL A 118 -20.94 19.36 -10.59
C VAL A 118 -22.08 20.34 -10.27
N GLY A 119 -22.19 21.39 -11.07
CA GLY A 119 -23.28 22.36 -11.05
C GLY A 119 -24.48 21.94 -11.93
N ALA A 120 -25.40 22.88 -12.18
CA ALA A 120 -26.61 22.60 -12.98
C ALA A 120 -26.30 22.36 -14.47
N ASN A 121 -25.47 23.24 -15.06
CA ASN A 121 -25.12 23.21 -16.49
C ASN A 121 -23.60 23.17 -16.72
N HIS A 122 -22.81 23.25 -15.64
CA HIS A 122 -21.36 23.32 -15.71
C HIS A 122 -20.70 22.46 -14.63
N VAL A 123 -19.50 21.97 -14.91
CA VAL A 123 -18.59 21.36 -13.94
C VAL A 123 -17.42 22.30 -13.68
N PHE A 124 -17.10 22.53 -12.42
CA PHE A 124 -16.10 23.51 -12.00
C PHE A 124 -14.91 22.81 -11.37
N THR A 125 -13.72 23.04 -11.91
CA THR A 125 -12.47 22.63 -11.27
C THR A 125 -11.63 23.85 -10.93
N TYR A 126 -10.88 23.73 -9.84
CA TYR A 126 -9.85 24.68 -9.46
C TYR A 126 -8.50 24.03 -9.69
N TRP A 127 -7.57 24.78 -10.29
CA TRP A 127 -6.19 24.32 -10.46
C TRP A 127 -5.25 25.13 -9.59
N GLU A 128 -4.30 24.43 -8.99
CA GLU A 128 -3.10 24.99 -8.38
C GLU A 128 -1.94 24.74 -9.35
N TYR A 129 -1.21 25.80 -9.72
CA TYR A 129 0.05 25.67 -10.45
C TYR A 129 1.12 26.21 -9.51
N ASP A 130 1.99 25.31 -9.04
CA ASP A 130 2.89 25.47 -7.89
C ASP A 130 2.19 25.71 -6.54
N ASN A 131 2.77 25.10 -5.50
CA ASN A 131 2.23 25.04 -4.14
C ASN A 131 1.74 26.41 -3.65
N ASP A 132 0.45 26.47 -3.30
CA ASP A 132 -0.21 27.51 -2.48
C ASP A 132 -0.84 28.74 -3.16
N GLU A 133 -0.99 28.82 -4.49
CA GLU A 133 -1.87 29.81 -5.14
C GLU A 133 -2.96 29.18 -6.03
N LEU A 134 -4.23 29.50 -5.74
CA LEU A 134 -5.38 29.20 -6.59
C LEU A 134 -5.37 30.13 -7.82
N VAL A 135 -4.71 29.70 -8.89
CA VAL A 135 -4.43 30.58 -10.05
C VAL A 135 -5.56 30.60 -11.08
N GLY A 136 -6.50 29.64 -11.08
CA GLY A 136 -7.56 29.62 -12.09
C GLY A 136 -8.77 28.72 -11.83
N ARG A 137 -9.91 29.13 -12.38
CA ARG A 137 -11.15 28.34 -12.45
C ARG A 137 -11.38 27.88 -13.87
N VAL A 138 -11.36 26.56 -14.11
CA VAL A 138 -11.77 25.99 -15.39
C VAL A 138 -13.23 25.55 -15.28
N VAL A 139 -14.02 25.96 -16.27
CA VAL A 139 -15.45 25.70 -16.34
C VAL A 139 -15.70 24.82 -17.55
N TYR A 140 -16.14 23.59 -17.30
CA TYR A 140 -16.55 22.67 -18.36
C TYR A 140 -18.06 22.74 -18.55
N ASN A 141 -18.51 22.93 -19.79
CA ASN A 141 -19.93 22.90 -20.12
C ASN A 141 -20.39 21.44 -20.29
N LEU A 142 -21.51 21.08 -19.66
CA LEU A 142 -22.09 19.73 -19.81
C LEU A 142 -22.54 19.44 -21.25
N CYS A 143 -22.83 20.45 -22.05
CA CYS A 143 -23.16 20.29 -23.47
C CYS A 143 -21.96 19.78 -24.30
N ASP A 144 -20.74 20.03 -23.85
CA ASP A 144 -19.50 19.62 -24.53
C ASP A 144 -18.97 18.28 -23.98
N TYR A 145 -19.78 17.56 -23.20
CA TYR A 145 -19.38 16.27 -22.63
C TYR A 145 -19.05 15.25 -23.73
N GLY A 146 -17.88 14.62 -23.65
CA GLY A 146 -17.27 13.84 -24.74
C GLY A 146 -16.02 14.49 -25.32
N ALA A 147 -15.93 15.83 -25.30
CA ALA A 147 -14.68 16.57 -25.47
C ALA A 147 -13.89 16.68 -24.15
N TRP A 148 -14.39 16.07 -23.08
CA TRP A 148 -13.76 15.80 -21.80
C TRP A 148 -14.54 14.68 -21.11
N ILE A 149 -13.91 14.00 -20.16
CA ILE A 149 -14.48 12.83 -19.48
C ILE A 149 -14.38 12.98 -17.96
N ALA A 150 -15.37 12.43 -17.27
CA ALA A 150 -15.44 12.46 -15.82
C ALA A 150 -15.61 11.05 -15.24
N TYR A 151 -15.06 10.86 -14.05
CA TYR A 151 -15.05 9.62 -13.32
C TYR A 151 -15.55 9.86 -11.90
N ARG A 152 -16.04 8.79 -11.27
CA ARG A 152 -16.46 8.86 -9.87
C ARG A 152 -15.25 9.02 -8.95
N ASN A 153 -14.16 8.33 -9.27
CA ASN A 153 -12.92 8.33 -8.52
C ASN A 153 -11.74 8.75 -9.42
N PRO A 154 -10.58 9.10 -8.85
CA PRO A 154 -9.35 9.24 -9.62
C PRO A 154 -9.03 7.96 -10.37
N ILE A 155 -8.62 8.09 -11.63
CA ILE A 155 -8.11 6.95 -12.40
C ILE A 155 -6.68 6.73 -11.93
N LYS A 156 -6.28 5.46 -11.78
CA LYS A 156 -4.86 5.11 -11.70
C LYS A 156 -4.22 5.41 -13.05
N THR A 157 -3.69 6.61 -13.20
CA THR A 157 -2.78 6.92 -14.30
C THR A 157 -1.52 6.12 -14.02
N VAL A 158 -1.32 5.01 -14.73
CA VAL A 158 0.01 4.41 -14.82
C VAL A 158 0.86 5.47 -15.51
N MET A 159 1.70 6.16 -14.74
CA MET A 159 2.67 7.08 -15.31
C MET A 159 3.53 6.25 -16.28
N PRO A 160 3.76 6.70 -17.54
CA PRO A 160 4.63 5.98 -18.46
C PRO A 160 6.04 5.97 -17.84
N GLY A 161 6.42 4.86 -17.22
CA GLY A 161 7.66 4.74 -16.44
C GLY A 161 7.58 3.74 -15.28
N GLU A 162 6.39 3.46 -14.75
CA GLU A 162 6.19 2.38 -13.77
C GLU A 162 5.85 1.07 -14.49
N GLU A 163 6.83 0.54 -15.25
CA GLU A 163 6.81 -0.86 -15.62
C GLU A 163 6.83 -1.68 -14.33
N GLN A 164 5.74 -2.39 -14.09
CA GLN A 164 5.61 -3.39 -13.06
C GLN A 164 6.73 -4.42 -13.24
N HIS A 165 7.83 -4.26 -12.51
CA HIS A 165 8.74 -5.36 -12.23
C HIS A 165 7.99 -6.31 -11.30
N GLY A 166 7.22 -7.21 -11.92
CA GLY A 166 6.68 -8.38 -11.25
C GLY A 166 7.84 -9.20 -10.69
N VAL A 167 7.82 -9.41 -9.38
CA VAL A 167 8.60 -10.43 -8.67
C VAL A 167 7.82 -11.73 -8.70
#